data_AF-A0A169NDV3-F1
#
_entry.id   AF-A0A169NDV3-F1
#
_cell.length_a   1.000
_cell.length_b   1.000
_cell.length_c   1.000
_cell.angle_alpha   90.00
_cell.angle_beta   90.00
_cell.angle_gamma   90.00
#
_symmetry.space_group_name_H-M   'P 1'
#
loop_
_entity.id
_entity.type
_entity.pdbx_description
1 polymer ?
#
loop_
_entity_poly.entity_id
_entity_poly.type
_entity_poly.pdbx_seq_one_letter_code
_entity_poly.pdbx_strand_id
1 'polypeptide(L)'
;MTDSGRILVGSASDAGDDGSFDSAVSDAGRVTVSASGAVRVTLAARPAVLGTFPGHKVEGVECLPGTDDALLGTDDENLGGYVRAAAYCGS
;
A
#
# COMPACT_ATOMS: atom_id res chain seq x y z
N MET A 1 6.92 -1.03 2.44
CA MET A 1 7.23 -2.33 3.10
C MET A 1 7.33 -2.06 4.60
N THR A 2 6.86 -2.96 5.45
CA THR A 2 6.93 -2.76 6.92
C THR A 2 8.23 -3.31 7.50
N ASP A 3 8.56 -2.95 8.75
CA ASP A 3 9.75 -3.45 9.46
C ASP A 3 9.74 -4.97 9.68
N SER A 4 8.55 -5.55 9.82
CA SER A 4 8.41 -7.02 9.87
C SER A 4 8.64 -7.69 8.50
N GLY A 5 8.69 -6.89 7.45
CA GLY A 5 8.92 -7.31 6.08
C GLY A 5 7.64 -7.52 5.27
N ARG A 6 6.46 -7.13 5.76
CA ARG A 6 5.21 -7.18 4.97
C ARG A 6 5.32 -6.27 3.76
N ILE A 7 4.81 -6.74 2.63
CA ILE A 7 4.75 -6.00 1.38
C ILE A 7 3.34 -5.44 1.25
N LEU A 8 3.20 -4.13 1.46
CA LEU A 8 1.96 -3.41 1.20
C LEU A 8 1.99 -2.90 -0.24
N VAL A 9 0.89 -3.09 -0.97
CA VAL A 9 0.75 -2.68 -2.37
C VAL A 9 -0.49 -1.82 -2.51
N GLY A 10 -0.32 -0.61 -3.06
CA GLY A 10 -1.40 0.19 -3.61
C GLY A 10 -1.77 -0.29 -5.00
N SER A 11 -3.04 -0.26 -5.33
CA SER A 11 -3.57 -0.56 -6.67
C SER A 11 -4.68 0.43 -6.99
N ALA A 12 -4.78 0.84 -8.25
CA ALA A 12 -5.83 1.70 -8.77
C ALA A 12 -6.48 1.02 -9.98
N SER A 13 -7.81 1.09 -10.08
CA SER A 13 -8.53 0.80 -11.31
C SER A 13 -8.93 2.12 -11.96
N ASP A 14 -8.67 2.19 -13.26
CA ASP A 14 -8.97 3.34 -14.09
C ASP A 14 -9.85 2.91 -15.27
N ALA A 15 -10.89 3.69 -15.54
CA ALA A 15 -11.76 3.51 -16.71
C ALA A 15 -11.43 4.51 -17.84
N GLY A 16 -10.49 5.44 -17.64
CA GLY A 16 -10.10 6.52 -18.55
C GLY A 16 -8.65 6.97 -18.30
N ASP A 17 -8.37 8.26 -18.43
CA ASP A 17 -7.06 8.87 -18.07
C ASP A 17 -7.21 9.95 -16.97
N ASP A 18 -8.43 10.40 -16.67
CA ASP A 18 -8.73 11.61 -15.86
C ASP A 18 -9.58 11.32 -14.59
N GLY A 19 -9.77 10.04 -14.25
CA GLY A 19 -10.56 9.60 -13.08
C GLY A 19 -12.09 9.61 -13.25
N SER A 20 -12.86 9.22 -12.23
CA SER A 20 -12.47 8.92 -10.84
C SER A 20 -11.84 7.54 -10.68
N PHE A 21 -10.75 7.45 -9.92
CA PHE A 21 -10.03 6.20 -9.66
C PHE A 21 -10.58 5.49 -8.44
N ASP A 22 -10.89 4.21 -8.55
CA ASP A 22 -11.07 3.37 -7.36
C ASP A 22 -9.74 2.72 -7.00
N SER A 23 -9.35 2.78 -5.73
CA SER A 23 -8.08 2.20 -5.29
C SER A 23 -8.24 1.26 -4.10
N ALA A 24 -7.23 0.42 -3.90
CA ALA A 24 -7.13 -0.45 -2.74
C ALA A 24 -5.69 -0.56 -2.26
N VAL A 25 -5.52 -0.73 -0.95
CA VAL A 25 -4.24 -1.14 -0.33
C VAL A 25 -4.38 -2.57 0.14
N SER A 26 -3.43 -3.42 -0.23
CA SER A 26 -3.42 -4.85 0.11
C SER A 26 -2.11 -5.30 0.74
N ASP A 27 -2.18 -6.28 1.63
CA ASP A 27 -1.04 -7.09 2.03
C ASP A 27 -0.79 -8.15 0.96
N ALA A 28 0.32 -7.99 0.23
CA ALA A 28 0.68 -8.81 -0.91
C ALA A 28 1.69 -9.92 -0.59
N GLY A 29 2.22 -9.97 0.64
CA GLY A 29 3.22 -10.97 1.02
C GLY A 29 4.32 -10.42 1.92
N ARG A 30 5.50 -11.05 1.86
CA ARG A 30 6.60 -10.76 2.78
C ARG A 30 7.97 -10.91 2.13
N VAL A 31 8.91 -10.07 2.56
CA VAL A 31 10.35 -10.26 2.38
C VAL A 31 10.95 -10.76 3.70
N THR A 32 11.78 -11.79 3.63
CA THR A 32 12.54 -12.31 4.77
C THR A 32 14.02 -12.39 4.43
N VAL A 33 14.88 -12.13 5.41
CA VAL A 33 16.33 -12.31 5.29
C VAL A 33 16.75 -13.42 6.26
N SER A 34 17.39 -14.47 5.75
CA SER A 34 17.92 -15.54 6.59
C SER A 34 19.15 -15.09 7.38
N ALA A 35 19.57 -15.88 8.37
CA ALA A 35 20.78 -15.60 9.15
C ALA A 35 22.07 -15.53 8.29
N SER A 36 22.11 -16.22 7.14
CA SER A 36 23.23 -16.14 6.19
C SER A 36 23.13 -14.99 5.19
N GLY A 37 22.11 -14.13 5.32
CA GLY A 37 21.89 -12.98 4.44
C GLY A 37 21.08 -13.29 3.17
N ALA A 38 20.66 -14.54 2.95
CA ALA A 38 19.84 -14.86 1.78
C ALA A 38 18.44 -14.20 1.89
N VAL A 39 18.05 -13.46 0.85
CA VAL A 39 16.76 -12.78 0.73
C VAL A 39 15.74 -13.71 0.07
N ARG A 40 14.53 -13.76 0.64
CA ARG A 40 13.38 -14.45 0.04
C ARG A 40 12.17 -13.51 0.00
N VAL A 41 11.56 -13.41 -1.17
CA VAL A 41 10.25 -12.77 -1.37
C VAL A 41 9.21 -13.87 -1.49
N THR A 42 8.14 -13.79 -0.71
CA THR A 42 6.98 -14.70 -0.77
C THR A 42 5.74 -13.88 -1.00
N LEU A 43 5.07 -14.09 -2.14
CA LEU A 43 3.80 -13.43 -2.45
C LEU A 43 2.64 -14.24 -1.88
N ALA A 44 1.62 -13.55 -1.38
CA ALA A 44 0.36 -14.18 -1.02
C ALA A 44 -0.35 -14.67 -2.29
N ALA A 45 -0.83 -15.91 -2.29
CA ALA A 45 -1.62 -16.44 -3.42
C ALA A 45 -2.90 -15.63 -3.66
N ARG A 46 -3.41 -14.97 -2.61
CA ARG A 46 -4.51 -14.01 -2.65
C ARG A 46 -4.17 -12.87 -1.69
N PRO A 47 -3.75 -11.69 -2.20
CA PRO A 47 -3.50 -10.53 -1.36
C PRO A 47 -4.72 -10.17 -0.52
N ALA A 48 -4.51 -9.83 0.75
CA ALA A 48 -5.59 -9.42 1.64
C ALA A 48 -5.81 -7.91 1.51
N VAL A 49 -7.01 -7.49 1.13
CA VAL A 49 -7.36 -6.06 1.04
C VAL A 49 -7.49 -5.48 2.45
N LEU A 50 -6.69 -4.46 2.74
CA LEU A 50 -6.69 -3.74 4.02
C LEU A 50 -7.63 -2.54 4.01
N GLY A 51 -7.87 -1.97 2.83
CA GLY A 51 -8.83 -0.89 2.63
C GLY A 51 -9.06 -0.58 1.16
N THR A 52 -10.22 0.01 0.89
CA THR A 52 -10.65 0.49 -0.43
C THR A 52 -10.95 1.98 -0.36
N PHE A 53 -10.67 2.67 -1.45
CA PHE A 53 -10.76 4.12 -1.59
C PHE A 53 -11.53 4.43 -2.88
N PRO A 54 -12.87 4.44 -2.82
CA PRO A 54 -13.69 4.75 -3.98
C PRO A 54 -13.50 6.21 -4.40
N GLY A 55 -13.32 6.45 -5.69
CA GLY A 55 -13.12 7.78 -6.27
C GLY A 55 -11.86 8.52 -5.81
N HIS A 56 -10.88 7.79 -5.26
CA HIS A 56 -9.57 8.33 -4.92
C HIS A 56 -8.44 7.40 -5.33
N LYS A 57 -7.48 7.94 -6.08
CA LYS A 57 -6.24 7.25 -6.46
C LYS A 57 -5.27 7.16 -5.28
N VAL A 58 -4.78 5.96 -4.94
CA VAL A 58 -3.65 5.81 -4.00
C VAL A 58 -2.37 5.59 -4.81
N GLU A 59 -1.47 6.56 -4.78
CA GLU A 59 -0.21 6.53 -5.53
C GLU A 59 1.02 6.33 -4.64
N GLY A 60 0.89 6.58 -3.33
CA GLY A 60 1.94 6.36 -2.35
C GLY A 60 1.41 5.61 -1.13
N VAL A 61 2.20 4.64 -0.65
CA VAL A 61 1.98 3.96 0.64
C VAL A 61 3.33 3.93 1.36
N GLU A 62 3.45 4.71 2.44
CA GLU A 62 4.68 4.82 3.21
C GLU A 62 4.43 4.55 4.69
N CYS A 63 5.21 3.67 5.31
CA CYS A 63 5.08 3.38 6.74
C CYS A 63 5.77 4.45 7.57
N LEU A 64 5.07 4.99 8.58
CA LEU A 64 5.65 5.94 9.52
C LEU A 64 6.54 5.21 10.53
N PRO A 65 7.85 5.54 10.61
CA PRO A 65 8.77 4.85 11.50
C PRO A 65 8.32 4.89 12.96
N GLY A 66 8.37 3.73 13.64
CA GLY A 66 8.00 3.61 15.06
C GLY A 66 6.49 3.65 15.33
N THR A 67 5.65 3.53 14.29
CA THR A 67 4.19 3.47 14.42
C THR A 67 3.62 2.34 13.57
N ASP A 68 2.34 2.02 13.81
CA ASP A 68 1.59 1.08 12.97
C ASP A 68 0.92 1.76 11.77
N ASP A 69 1.14 3.08 11.60
CA ASP A 69 0.48 3.89 10.59
C ASP A 69 1.23 3.90 9.26
N ALA A 70 0.45 3.87 8.18
CA ALA A 70 0.87 4.21 6.84
C ALA A 70 0.33 5.60 6.48
N LEU A 71 1.13 6.41 5.80
CA LEU A 71 0.65 7.53 5.00
C LEU A 71 0.25 7.03 3.62
N LEU A 72 -0.97 7.36 3.22
CA LEU A 72 -1.52 7.13 1.89
C LEU A 72 -1.53 8.47 1.18
N GLY A 73 -0.73 8.57 0.11
CA GLY A 73 -0.63 9.77 -0.72
C GLY A 73 -1.41 9.61 -2.01
N THR A 74 -2.06 10.70 -2.42
CA THR A 74 -2.76 10.78 -3.71
C THR A 74 -2.23 11.94 -4.51
N ASP A 75 -2.19 11.76 -5.82
CA ASP A 75 -2.25 12.84 -6.80
C ASP A 75 -3.42 12.49 -7.73
N ASP A 76 -4.59 13.03 -7.40
CA ASP A 76 -5.77 12.83 -8.24
C ASP A 76 -5.81 14.00 -9.23
N GLU A 77 -5.74 13.69 -10.53
CA GLU A 77 -5.45 14.68 -11.58
C GLU A 77 -6.42 15.88 -11.55
N ASN A 78 -7.67 15.66 -11.13
CA ASN A 78 -8.71 16.68 -11.09
C ASN A 78 -9.12 17.11 -9.68
N LEU A 79 -8.79 16.31 -8.65
CA LEU A 79 -9.19 16.56 -7.26
C LEU A 79 -8.02 17.06 -6.38
N GLY A 80 -6.81 17.09 -6.93
CA GLY A 80 -5.60 17.50 -6.24
C GLY A 80 -5.04 16.39 -5.32
N GLY A 81 -4.01 16.77 -4.55
CA GLY A 81 -3.35 15.84 -3.64
C GLY A 81 -3.94 15.85 -2.23
N TYR A 82 -4.11 14.67 -1.63
CA TYR A 82 -4.37 14.54 -0.21
C TYR A 82 -3.48 13.48 0.44
N VAL A 83 -3.36 13.57 1.76
CA VAL A 83 -2.66 12.58 2.60
C VAL A 83 -3.61 12.09 3.67
N ARG A 84 -3.64 10.78 3.88
CA ARG A 84 -4.40 10.14 4.96
C ARG A 84 -3.52 9.14 5.72
N ALA A 85 -3.66 9.11 7.04
CA ALA A 85 -3.08 8.06 7.87
C ALA A 85 -4.04 6.86 7.99
N ALA A 86 -3.50 5.64 7.97
CA ALA A 86 -4.23 4.41 8.22
C ALA A 86 -3.32 3.36 8.89
N ALA A 87 -3.83 2.65 9.89
CA ALA A 87 -3.08 1.64 10.65
C ALA A 87 -2.86 0.33 9.86
N TYR A 88 -2.00 0.38 8.83
CA TYR A 88 -1.70 -0.74 7.92
C TYR A 88 -0.30 -1.32 8.10
N CYS A 89 0.60 -0.58 8.75
CA CYS A 89 2.00 -0.95 8.92
C CYS A 89 2.27 -1.75 10.20
N GLY A 90 1.27 -1.91 11.07
CA GLY A 90 1.36 -2.78 12.24
C GLY A 90 1.68 -4.25 11.91
N SER A 91 2.17 -4.94 12.93
CA SER A 91 2.68 -6.32 12.88
C SER A 91 1.60 -7.38 12.70
#